data_AF-A0A261TMV6-F1
#
_entry.id   AF-A0A261TMV6-F1
#
_cell.length_a   1.000
_cell.length_b   1.000
_cell.length_c   1.000
_cell.angle_alpha   90.00
_cell.angle_beta   90.00
_cell.angle_gamma   90.00
#
_symmetry.space_group_name_H-M   'P 1'
#
loop_
_entity.id
_entity.type
_entity.pdbx_description
1 polymer ?
#
loop_
_entity_poly.entity_id
_entity_poly.type
_entity_poly.pdbx_seq_one_letter_code
_entity_poly.pdbx_strand_id
1 'polypeptide(L)'
;MTRNIQYAGVFSLLMAAILPAMSQAQEFDRYGHALIQDKQGWVYVDRDQRPVLRPYIFDNGPDYYEEGLARFVDNGKMGFHDEALHVVIPAVYDFVFPFENGTAQAGTNCTFHRAAEHSSVSCQQWKTVRNPMRRAGAR
;
A
#
# COMPACT_ATOMS: atom_id res chain seq x y z
N MET A 1 -61.84 14.83 38.53
CA MET A 1 -60.46 15.13 38.11
C MET A 1 -59.50 14.54 39.12
N THR A 2 -58.81 13.45 38.78
CA THR A 2 -57.39 13.14 39.10
C THR A 2 -57.07 11.67 38.75
N ARG A 3 -56.46 11.51 37.57
CA ARG A 3 -55.49 10.53 37.07
C ARG A 3 -55.49 9.07 37.58
N ASN A 4 -55.92 8.19 36.67
CA ASN A 4 -55.47 6.79 36.56
C ASN A 4 -53.99 6.73 36.18
N ILE A 5 -53.21 5.91 36.88
CA ILE A 5 -51.96 5.35 36.38
C ILE A 5 -51.96 3.85 36.74
N GLN A 6 -52.20 3.01 35.74
CA GLN A 6 -51.87 1.58 35.77
C GLN A 6 -50.57 1.40 34.98
N TYR A 7 -49.49 0.98 35.63
CA TYR A 7 -48.33 0.41 34.94
C TYR A 7 -48.47 -1.11 35.00
N ALA A 8 -48.89 -1.69 33.88
CA ALA A 8 -48.94 -3.12 33.68
C ALA A 8 -47.61 -3.62 33.09
N GLY A 9 -47.16 -4.77 33.58
CA GLY A 9 -46.51 -5.77 32.73
C GLY A 9 -45.00 -5.76 32.66
N VAL A 10 -44.41 -6.67 33.41
CA VAL A 10 -43.06 -7.20 33.24
C VAL A 10 -42.99 -7.96 31.91
N PHE A 11 -41.99 -7.68 31.07
CA PHE A 11 -41.55 -8.62 30.03
C PHE A 11 -40.03 -8.69 30.05
N SER A 12 -39.53 -9.62 30.87
CA SER A 12 -38.19 -10.16 30.74
C SER A 12 -38.10 -10.91 29.40
N LEU A 13 -37.20 -10.47 28.54
CA LEU A 13 -36.62 -11.30 27.49
C LEU A 13 -35.12 -11.04 27.50
N LEU A 14 -34.40 -11.93 28.18
CA LEU A 14 -33.03 -12.26 27.79
C LEU A 14 -33.06 -12.64 26.30
N MET A 15 -32.62 -11.73 25.45
CA MET A 15 -32.15 -12.06 24.12
C MET A 15 -30.66 -11.73 24.09
N ALA A 16 -29.88 -12.74 24.41
CA ALA A 16 -28.48 -12.81 24.03
C ALA A 16 -28.40 -12.76 22.50
N ALA A 17 -28.27 -11.56 21.95
CA ALA A 17 -27.75 -11.36 20.60
C ALA A 17 -26.25 -11.13 20.74
N ILE A 18 -25.49 -12.22 20.90
CA ILE A 18 -24.08 -12.23 20.50
C ILE A 18 -24.11 -12.07 18.99
N LEU A 19 -24.12 -10.82 18.52
CA LEU A 19 -23.76 -10.54 17.14
C LEU A 19 -22.33 -11.04 16.97
N PRO A 20 -22.04 -11.92 16.00
CA PRO A 20 -20.67 -12.29 15.70
C PRO A 20 -20.08 -11.11 14.93
N ALA A 21 -19.71 -10.05 15.65
CA ALA A 21 -18.75 -9.10 15.12
C ALA A 21 -17.39 -9.79 15.23
N MET A 22 -17.16 -10.76 14.34
CA MET A 22 -15.81 -11.03 13.88
C MET A 22 -15.32 -9.73 13.24
N SER A 23 -14.83 -8.82 14.08
CA SER A 23 -13.81 -7.87 13.68
C SER A 23 -12.77 -8.71 12.98
N GLN A 24 -12.67 -8.64 11.66
CA GLN A 24 -11.50 -9.16 10.98
C GLN A 24 -10.33 -8.48 11.68
N ALA A 25 -9.59 -9.23 12.49
CA ALA A 25 -8.39 -8.71 13.11
C ALA A 25 -7.50 -8.34 11.92
N GLN A 26 -7.28 -7.03 11.73
CA GLN A 26 -6.42 -6.56 10.68
C GLN A 26 -5.05 -7.22 10.86
N GLU A 27 -4.67 -8.07 9.92
CA GLU A 27 -3.38 -8.74 9.97
C GLU A 27 -2.31 -7.70 9.68
N PHE A 28 -1.43 -7.50 10.67
CA PHE A 28 -0.23 -6.69 10.51
C PHE A 28 0.94 -7.62 10.17
N ASP A 29 1.81 -7.17 9.27
CA ASP A 29 3.06 -7.85 8.98
C ASP A 29 4.02 -7.84 10.19
N ARG A 30 5.18 -8.48 10.04
CA ARG A 30 6.23 -8.54 11.07
C ARG A 30 6.80 -7.17 11.48
N TYR A 31 6.56 -6.13 10.68
CA TYR A 31 7.00 -4.76 10.93
C TYR A 31 5.88 -3.88 11.50
N GLY A 32 4.66 -4.40 11.60
CA GLY A 32 3.51 -3.68 12.15
C GLY A 32 2.72 -2.87 11.12
N HIS A 33 2.79 -3.23 9.84
CA HIS A 33 2.02 -2.59 8.78
C HIS A 33 0.88 -3.48 8.28
N ALA A 34 -0.16 -2.85 7.77
CA ALA A 34 -1.21 -3.54 7.02
C ALA A 34 -1.49 -2.81 5.72
N LEU A 35 -1.95 -3.54 4.72
CA LEU A 35 -2.40 -2.98 3.45
C LEU A 35 -3.92 -2.78 3.49
N ILE A 36 -4.36 -1.55 3.27
CA ILE A 36 -5.79 -1.21 3.19
C ILE A 36 -6.09 -0.44 1.90
N GLN A 37 -7.37 -0.26 1.58
CA GLN A 37 -7.81 0.63 0.50
C GLN A 37 -8.46 1.89 1.08
N ASP A 38 -8.03 3.05 0.58
CA ASP A 38 -8.68 4.34 0.81
C ASP A 38 -9.20 4.94 -0.51
N LYS A 39 -9.64 6.20 -0.47
CA LYS A 39 -10.19 6.89 -1.66
C LYS A 39 -9.20 7.06 -2.82
N GLN A 40 -7.90 6.94 -2.57
CA GLN A 40 -6.83 7.07 -3.55
C GLN A 40 -6.26 5.69 -3.96
N GLY A 41 -6.83 4.61 -3.42
CA GLY A 41 -6.43 3.24 -3.70
C GLY A 41 -5.70 2.60 -2.53
N TRP A 42 -4.84 1.64 -2.84
CA TRP A 42 -4.09 0.89 -1.84
C TRP A 42 -3.10 1.79 -1.08
N VAL A 43 -2.94 1.54 0.22
CA VAL A 43 -2.00 2.22 1.10
C VAL A 43 -1.57 1.31 2.23
N TYR A 44 -0.29 1.32 2.55
CA TYR A 44 0.19 0.72 3.79
C TYR A 44 -0.05 1.67 4.96
N VAL A 45 -0.57 1.15 6.05
CA VAL A 45 -0.79 1.89 7.30
C VAL A 45 -0.06 1.26 8.47
N ASP A 46 0.32 2.07 9.44
CA ASP A 46 0.86 1.58 10.72
C ASP A 46 -0.25 1.09 11.67
N ARG A 47 0.13 0.65 12.87
CA ARG A 47 -0.81 0.17 13.91
C ARG A 47 -1.83 1.20 14.37
N ASP A 48 -1.52 2.48 14.20
CA ASP A 48 -2.40 3.60 14.53
C ASP A 48 -3.23 4.05 13.32
N GLN A 49 -3.26 3.26 12.24
CA GLN A 49 -3.95 3.53 10.98
C GLN A 49 -3.42 4.77 10.25
N ARG A 50 -2.19 5.22 10.56
CA ARG A 50 -1.58 6.33 9.85
C ARG A 50 -0.98 5.83 8.53
N PRO A 51 -1.22 6.53 7.40
CA PRO A 51 -0.58 6.20 6.13
C PRO A 51 0.95 6.21 6.23
N VAL A 52 1.58 5.15 5.72
CA VAL A 52 3.03 4.99 5.63
C VAL A 52 3.49 5.26 4.20
N LEU A 53 3.06 4.45 3.23
CA LEU A 53 3.37 4.66 1.81
C LEU A 53 2.35 4.07 0.83
N ARG A 54 2.39 4.65 -0.37
CA ARG A 54 1.75 4.28 -1.64
C ARG A 54 2.37 3.12 -2.42
N PRO A 55 2.01 1.82 -2.36
CA PRO A 55 2.68 0.86 -3.24
C PRO A 55 2.40 1.18 -4.72
N TYR A 56 3.38 0.93 -5.59
CA TYR A 56 3.08 0.80 -7.02
C TYR A 56 2.27 -0.48 -7.22
N ILE A 57 1.16 -0.37 -7.95
CA ILE A 57 0.27 -1.51 -8.19
C ILE A 57 0.67 -2.18 -9.49
N PHE A 58 0.95 -3.47 -9.40
CA PHE A 58 1.27 -4.32 -10.54
C PHE A 58 0.41 -5.58 -10.49
N ASP A 59 -0.15 -5.94 -11.64
CA ASP A 59 -1.18 -6.97 -11.76
C ASP A 59 -2.39 -6.70 -10.84
N ASN A 60 -2.46 -7.37 -9.69
CA ASN A 60 -3.60 -7.31 -8.77
C ASN A 60 -3.26 -6.81 -7.36
N GLY A 61 -2.05 -6.27 -7.14
CA GLY A 61 -1.63 -5.83 -5.80
C GLY A 61 -0.35 -4.99 -5.79
N PRO A 62 0.24 -4.77 -4.61
CA PRO A 62 1.57 -4.18 -4.50
C PRO A 62 2.58 -4.95 -5.35
N ASP A 63 3.49 -4.21 -5.96
CA ASP A 63 4.60 -4.76 -6.74
C ASP A 63 5.48 -5.72 -5.91
N TYR A 64 6.09 -6.68 -6.59
CA TYR A 64 6.98 -7.64 -5.96
C TYR A 64 8.29 -6.98 -5.49
N TYR A 65 8.89 -7.53 -4.43
CA TYR A 65 10.24 -7.16 -4.02
C TYR A 65 11.26 -7.80 -4.97
N GLU A 66 12.02 -6.97 -5.66
CA GLU A 66 13.15 -7.40 -6.49
C GLU A 66 14.45 -6.93 -5.86
N GLU A 67 15.34 -7.88 -5.57
CA GLU A 67 16.58 -7.65 -4.84
C GLU A 67 16.39 -6.89 -3.50
N GLY A 68 15.29 -7.17 -2.80
CA GLY A 68 14.96 -6.60 -1.49
C GLY A 68 14.26 -5.24 -1.54
N LEU A 69 13.90 -4.75 -2.73
CA LEU A 69 13.25 -3.46 -2.92
C LEU A 69 11.98 -3.57 -3.76
N ALA A 70 10.93 -2.87 -3.38
CA ALA A 70 9.68 -2.74 -4.16
C ALA A 70 9.43 -1.27 -4.53
N ARG A 71 8.66 -1.05 -5.60
CA ARG A 71 8.34 0.29 -6.10
C ARG A 71 7.17 0.89 -5.31
N PHE A 72 7.28 2.18 -4.98
CA PHE A 72 6.18 2.96 -4.42
C PHE A 72 5.93 4.23 -5.22
N VAL A 73 4.76 4.82 -5.03
CA VAL A 73 4.33 6.08 -5.60
C VAL A 73 4.08 7.10 -4.50
N ASP A 74 4.70 8.26 -4.62
CA ASP A 74 4.38 9.45 -3.83
C ASP A 74 4.31 10.67 -4.76
N ASN A 75 3.23 11.45 -4.63
CA ASN A 75 2.96 12.63 -5.47
C ASN A 75 3.12 12.37 -6.99
N GLY A 76 2.72 11.17 -7.44
CA GLY A 76 2.80 10.75 -8.85
C GLY A 76 4.20 10.39 -9.33
N LYS A 77 5.20 10.37 -8.45
CA LYS A 77 6.57 9.94 -8.74
C LYS A 77 6.84 8.57 -8.13
N MET A 78 7.76 7.83 -8.73
CA MET A 78 8.16 6.50 -8.30
C MET A 78 9.50 6.52 -7.57
N GLY A 79 9.58 5.72 -6.51
CA GLY A 79 10.79 5.44 -5.73
C GLY A 79 10.85 3.96 -5.32
N PHE A 80 11.75 3.62 -4.41
CA PHE A 80 11.88 2.27 -3.86
C PHE A 80 11.86 2.26 -2.34
N HIS A 81 11.23 1.24 -1.77
CA HIS A 81 11.23 0.95 -0.34
C HIS A 81 11.66 -0.49 -0.05
N ASP A 82 12.13 -0.74 1.17
CA ASP A 82 12.42 -2.09 1.66
C ASP A 82 11.16 -2.77 2.22
N GLU A 83 11.29 -4.03 2.67
CA GLU A 83 10.19 -4.80 3.26
C GLU A 83 9.60 -4.17 4.53
N ALA A 84 10.38 -3.35 5.24
CA ALA A 84 9.93 -2.62 6.42
C ALA A 84 9.32 -1.26 6.07
N LEU A 85 9.06 -1.02 4.77
CA LEU A 85 8.51 0.22 4.23
C LEU A 85 9.40 1.45 4.45
N HIS A 86 10.71 1.27 4.71
CA HIS A 86 11.64 2.38 4.69
C HIS A 86 11.90 2.82 3.25
N VAL A 87 11.81 4.12 2.99
CA VAL A 87 12.18 4.69 1.69
C VAL A 87 13.69 4.57 1.51
N VAL A 88 14.12 3.71 0.59
CA VAL A 88 15.54 3.49 0.26
C VAL A 88 15.97 4.39 -0.89
N ILE A 89 15.09 4.61 -1.87
CA ILE A 89 15.28 5.57 -2.96
C ILE A 89 14.06 6.48 -3.02
N PRO A 90 14.20 7.81 -2.85
CA PRO A 90 13.07 8.74 -2.88
C PRO A 90 12.27 8.70 -4.17
N ALA A 91 10.98 9.01 -4.08
CA ALA A 91 10.08 9.12 -5.21
C ALA A 91 10.35 10.40 -6.03
N VAL A 92 11.25 10.29 -7.02
CA VAL A 92 11.66 11.43 -7.87
C VAL A 92 11.59 11.14 -9.36
N TYR A 93 11.25 9.91 -9.75
CA TYR A 93 11.19 9.48 -11.14
C TYR A 93 9.76 9.43 -11.63
N ASP A 94 9.54 9.61 -12.92
CA ASP A 94 8.21 9.40 -13.51
C ASP A 94 7.90 7.92 -13.69
N PHE A 95 8.94 7.13 -13.98
CA PHE A 95 8.84 5.68 -14.10
C PHE A 95 10.15 5.02 -13.70
N VAL A 96 10.07 3.88 -13.02
CA VAL A 96 11.22 3.01 -12.77
C VAL A 96 10.86 1.56 -13.05
N PHE A 97 11.79 0.85 -13.69
CA PHE A 97 11.74 -0.61 -13.79
C PHE A 97 12.16 -1.25 -12.45
N PRO A 98 11.77 -2.50 -12.17
CA PRO A 98 12.30 -3.23 -11.03
C PRO A 98 13.82 -3.38 -11.09
N PHE A 99 14.44 -3.71 -9.96
CA PHE A 99 15.87 -4.00 -9.92
C PHE A 99 16.17 -5.35 -10.58
N GLU A 100 17.20 -5.37 -11.42
CA GLU A 100 17.75 -6.57 -12.00
C GLU A 100 19.29 -6.45 -12.02
N ASN A 101 19.97 -7.46 -11.49
CA ASN A 101 21.43 -7.52 -11.42
C ASN A 101 22.07 -6.28 -10.75
N GLY A 102 21.45 -5.76 -9.69
CA GLY A 102 21.95 -4.61 -8.93
C GLY A 102 21.62 -3.24 -9.52
N THR A 103 20.83 -3.18 -10.58
CA THR A 103 20.50 -1.92 -11.25
C THR A 103 19.05 -1.85 -11.71
N ALA A 104 18.52 -0.63 -11.83
CA ALA A 104 17.21 -0.36 -12.39
C ALA A 104 17.31 0.80 -13.40
N GLN A 105 16.50 0.78 -14.45
CA GLN A 105 16.34 1.93 -15.35
C GLN A 105 15.26 2.87 -14.81
N ALA A 106 15.59 4.15 -14.71
CA ALA A 106 14.71 5.19 -14.19
C ALA A 106 14.55 6.31 -15.22
N GLY A 107 13.30 6.66 -15.50
CA GLY A 107 12.90 7.63 -16.50
C GLY A 107 12.42 8.95 -15.88
N THR A 108 12.73 10.05 -16.55
CA THR A 108 12.16 11.38 -16.27
C THR A 108 11.59 12.00 -17.55
N ASN A 109 10.61 12.89 -17.36
CA ASN A 109 9.74 13.44 -18.39
C ASN A 109 9.08 12.33 -19.22
N CYS A 110 8.41 11.40 -18.54
CA CYS A 110 7.76 10.26 -19.18
C CYS A 110 6.35 10.58 -19.67
N THR A 111 5.98 9.98 -20.81
CA THR A 111 4.63 9.94 -21.36
C THR A 111 4.16 8.49 -21.36
N PHE A 112 2.98 8.25 -20.81
CA PHE A 112 2.35 6.94 -20.80
C PHE A 112 1.40 6.83 -22.00
N HIS A 113 1.64 5.85 -22.85
CA HIS A 113 0.81 5.54 -24.01
C HIS A 113 -0.02 4.30 -23.69
N ARG A 114 -1.34 4.48 -23.54
CA ARG A 114 -2.28 3.37 -23.38
C ARG A 114 -2.79 2.97 -24.76
N ALA A 115 -2.54 1.72 -25.16
CA ALA A 115 -2.93 1.13 -26.42
C ALA A 115 -3.72 -0.16 -26.16
N ALA A 116 -5.06 -0.03 -26.05
CA ALA A 116 -5.96 -1.11 -25.68
C ALA A 116 -5.50 -1.84 -24.40
N GLU A 117 -5.15 -3.13 -24.51
CA GLU A 117 -4.69 -3.99 -23.41
C GLU A 117 -3.23 -3.75 -23.01
N HIS A 118 -2.48 -2.95 -23.76
CA HIS A 118 -1.06 -2.70 -23.51
C HIS A 118 -0.81 -1.25 -23.13
N SER A 119 0.00 -1.04 -22.11
CA SER A 119 0.53 0.28 -21.76
C SER A 119 2.02 0.30 -22.04
N SER A 120 2.50 1.35 -22.70
CA SER A 120 3.93 1.63 -22.86
C SER A 120 4.28 2.97 -22.22
N VAL A 121 5.54 3.13 -21.86
CA VAL A 121 6.08 4.37 -21.30
C VAL A 121 7.26 4.82 -22.14
N SER A 122 7.26 6.09 -22.51
CA SER A 122 8.34 6.73 -23.24
C SER A 122 8.86 7.90 -22.43
N CYS A 123 10.14 7.90 -22.07
CA CYS A 123 10.77 8.95 -21.27
C CYS A 123 11.82 9.69 -22.08
N GLN A 124 11.90 11.01 -21.91
CA GLN A 124 12.92 11.82 -22.59
C GLN A 124 14.33 11.50 -22.09
N GLN A 125 14.45 11.11 -20.82
CA GLN A 125 15.73 10.79 -20.19
C GLN A 125 15.61 9.48 -19.44
N TRP A 126 16.62 8.63 -19.60
CA TRP A 126 16.81 7.41 -18.84
C TRP A 126 18.14 7.47 -18.10
N LYS A 127 18.16 6.94 -16.88
CA LYS A 127 19.40 6.74 -16.12
C LYS A 127 19.36 5.42 -15.37
N THR A 128 20.54 4.86 -15.16
CA THR A 128 20.72 3.69 -14.31
C THR A 128 20.78 4.11 -12.85
N VAL A 129 19.92 3.53 -12.02
CA VAL A 129 19.97 3.60 -10.56
C VAL A 129 20.61 2.31 -10.05
N ARG A 130 21.57 2.42 -9.12
CA ARG A 130 22.20 1.25 -8.48
C ARG A 130 21.43 0.89 -7.22
N ASN A 131 21.24 -0.40 -6.97
CA ASN A 131 20.62 -0.90 -5.75
C ASN A 131 21.57 -0.64 -4.56
N PRO A 132 21.23 0.26 -3.63
CA PRO A 132 22.09 0.59 -2.49
C PRO A 132 22.17 -0.54 -1.45
N MET A 133 21.26 -1.52 -1.49
CA MET A 133 21.30 -2.69 -0.59
C MET A 133 22.33 -3.74 -1.02
N ARG A 134 22.82 -3.69 -2.27
CA ARG A 134 23.91 -4.56 -2.70
C ARG A 134 25.21 -4.11 -2.06
N ARG A 135 25.75 -4.95 -1.18
CA ARG A 135 27.11 -4.78 -0.67
C ARG A 135 28.09 -4.79 -1.85
N ALA A 136 28.96 -3.78 -1.91
CA ALA A 136 30.08 -3.80 -2.84
C ALA A 136 30.98 -5.01 -2.52
N GLY A 137 30.98 -6.04 -3.37
CA GLY A 137 31.97 -7.12 -3.30
C GLY A 137 31.49 -8.55 -3.04
N ALA A 138 30.18 -8.86 -3.12
CA ALA A 138 29.76 -10.27 -3.17
C ALA A 138 30.05 -10.85 -4.57
N ARG A 139 31.26 -11.40 -4.73
CA ARG A 139 31.63 -12.36 -5.78
C ARG A 139 31.71 -13.75 -5.15
#